data_AF-A0A2V0PH30-F1
#
_entry.id   AF-A0A2V0PH30-F1
#
_cell.length_a   1.000
_cell.length_b   1.000
_cell.length_c   1.000
_cell.angle_alpha   90.00
_cell.angle_beta   90.00
_cell.angle_gamma   90.00
#
_symmetry.space_group_name_H-M   'P 1'
#
loop_
_entity.id
_entity.type
_entity.pdbx_description
1 polymer ?
#
loop_
_entity_poly.entity_id
_entity_poly.type
_entity_poly.pdbx_seq_one_letter_code
_entity_poly.pdbx_strand_id
1 'polypeptide(L)'
;KDRLRALADAVMVLVDAMVKQSEQKLGDAASTLQAILAAAADEKGEWYMPLAPQQVKSVRDALERNAPALDEALLSNAFAYIKKAGDDRFDSLVALLQKVLQLYAARALRGPEAEGVEGFLNELVYAEEADWDGLLRARIAAGEVAEAGFMEALQKKMEATVLGLQSGSYAQRVQAEYLKEVEARARDAFKRAAGAAAGSGGGGGGGGGAAEQ
;
A
#
# COMPACT_ATOMS: atom_id res chain seq x y z
N LYS A 1 31.53 -10.21 -11.39
CA LYS A 1 31.54 -9.00 -12.25
C LYS A 1 30.62 -9.16 -13.47
N ASP A 2 30.50 -10.36 -14.04
CA ASP A 2 29.60 -10.60 -15.20
C ASP A 2 28.10 -10.59 -14.87
N ARG A 3 27.68 -10.97 -13.65
CA ARG A 3 26.27 -10.90 -13.23
C ARG A 3 25.74 -9.47 -13.02
N LEU A 4 26.59 -8.55 -12.55
CA LEU A 4 26.24 -7.12 -12.39
C LEU A 4 26.08 -6.43 -13.75
N ARG A 5 26.90 -6.82 -14.72
CA ARG A 5 26.75 -6.38 -16.11
C ARG A 5 25.47 -6.94 -16.72
N ALA A 6 25.19 -8.22 -16.54
CA ALA A 6 23.96 -8.84 -17.03
C ALA A 6 22.68 -8.23 -16.41
N LEU A 7 22.73 -7.71 -15.18
CA LEU A 7 21.58 -7.07 -14.54
C LEU A 7 21.40 -5.60 -14.95
N ALA A 8 22.50 -4.84 -15.05
CA ALA A 8 22.46 -3.49 -15.63
C ALA A 8 22.06 -3.53 -17.11
N ASP A 9 22.52 -4.54 -17.85
CA ASP A 9 22.08 -4.84 -19.20
C ASP A 9 20.61 -5.28 -19.20
N ALA A 10 20.12 -6.05 -18.21
CA ALA A 10 18.70 -6.42 -18.12
C ALA A 10 17.78 -5.23 -17.80
N VAL A 11 18.20 -4.31 -16.92
CA VAL A 11 17.46 -3.07 -16.61
C VAL A 11 17.55 -2.10 -17.78
N MET A 12 18.72 -1.92 -18.39
CA MET A 12 18.89 -1.13 -19.62
C MET A 12 18.16 -1.76 -20.79
N VAL A 13 18.06 -3.09 -20.91
CA VAL A 13 17.32 -3.79 -21.97
C VAL A 13 15.83 -3.79 -21.67
N LEU A 14 15.38 -3.80 -20.42
CA LEU A 14 13.97 -3.57 -20.07
C LEU A 14 13.57 -2.13 -20.37
N VAL A 15 14.40 -1.16 -19.97
CA VAL A 15 14.21 0.25 -20.29
C VAL A 15 14.31 0.47 -21.80
N ASP A 16 15.30 -0.08 -22.50
CA ASP A 16 15.45 0.02 -23.96
C ASP A 16 14.34 -0.73 -24.70
N ALA A 17 13.89 -1.89 -24.24
CA ALA A 17 12.79 -2.62 -24.87
C ALA A 17 11.46 -1.88 -24.63
N MET A 18 11.31 -1.22 -23.49
CA MET A 18 10.17 -0.34 -23.21
C MET A 18 10.26 0.96 -24.00
N VAL A 19 11.45 1.56 -24.15
CA VAL A 19 11.72 2.79 -24.90
C VAL A 19 11.61 2.56 -26.40
N LYS A 20 12.20 1.49 -26.96
CA LYS A 20 12.12 1.13 -28.39
C LYS A 20 10.71 0.69 -28.81
N GLN A 21 9.91 0.16 -27.88
CA GLN A 21 8.48 -0.05 -28.12
C GLN A 21 7.64 1.25 -27.95
N SER A 22 8.24 2.31 -27.40
CA SER A 22 7.63 3.64 -27.16
C SER A 22 7.99 4.71 -28.22
N GLU A 23 8.90 4.43 -29.16
CA GLU A 23 9.37 5.41 -30.17
C GLU A 23 8.29 5.84 -31.17
N GLN A 24 7.08 5.29 -31.08
CA GLN A 24 5.88 5.84 -31.73
C GLN A 24 5.01 6.60 -30.69
N LYS A 25 5.44 7.82 -30.34
CA LYS A 25 4.67 8.84 -29.61
C LYS A 25 3.84 8.33 -28.41
N LEU A 26 4.49 7.78 -27.39
CA LEU A 26 3.89 7.71 -26.05
C LEU A 26 4.38 8.89 -25.21
N GLY A 27 3.43 9.70 -24.74
CA GLY A 27 3.66 11.00 -24.09
C GLY A 27 4.21 10.93 -22.66
N ASP A 28 4.31 12.11 -22.05
CA ASP A 28 4.94 12.43 -20.75
C ASP A 28 4.64 11.43 -19.61
N ALA A 29 3.48 10.78 -19.60
CA ALA A 29 3.06 9.83 -18.56
C ALA A 29 3.93 8.56 -18.48
N ALA A 30 4.38 8.00 -19.61
CA ALA A 30 5.21 6.79 -19.61
C ALA A 30 6.60 7.07 -19.05
N SER A 31 7.23 8.16 -19.49
CA SER A 31 8.52 8.64 -18.98
C SER A 31 8.43 8.99 -17.50
N THR A 32 7.32 9.58 -17.05
CA THR A 32 7.07 9.88 -15.64
C THR A 32 6.99 8.59 -14.81
N LEU A 33 6.26 7.58 -15.28
CA LEU A 33 6.17 6.28 -14.59
C LEU A 33 7.54 5.61 -14.49
N GLN A 34 8.34 5.64 -15.55
CA GLN A 34 9.72 5.11 -15.52
C GLN A 34 10.60 5.84 -14.50
N ALA A 35 10.50 7.17 -14.41
CA ALA A 35 11.23 7.95 -13.41
C ALA A 35 10.81 7.61 -11.97
N ILE A 36 9.53 7.33 -11.72
CA ILE A 36 9.04 6.87 -10.41
C ILE A 36 9.58 5.48 -10.08
N LEU A 37 9.58 4.54 -11.03
CA LEU A 37 10.14 3.21 -10.83
C LEU A 37 11.64 3.25 -10.57
N ALA A 38 12.38 4.08 -11.30
CA ALA A 38 13.82 4.27 -11.11
C ALA A 38 14.16 4.81 -9.72
N ALA A 39 13.26 5.56 -9.08
CA ALA A 39 13.47 6.05 -7.71
C ALA A 39 13.48 4.93 -6.66
N ALA A 40 12.99 3.73 -6.99
CA ALA A 40 13.07 2.55 -6.12
C ALA A 40 14.45 1.88 -6.16
N ALA A 41 15.28 2.18 -7.15
CA ALA A 41 16.59 1.57 -7.29
C ALA A 41 17.58 2.08 -6.21
N ASP A 42 18.46 1.21 -5.77
CA ASP A 42 19.60 1.55 -4.92
C ASP A 42 20.74 2.20 -5.74
N GLU A 43 21.88 2.47 -5.09
CA GLU A 43 23.07 3.06 -5.72
C GLU A 43 23.63 2.24 -6.89
N LYS A 44 23.28 0.95 -7.00
CA LYS A 44 23.70 0.04 -8.07
C LYS A 44 22.66 -0.07 -9.18
N GLY A 45 21.51 0.61 -9.07
CA GLY A 45 20.41 0.48 -10.00
C GLY A 45 19.53 -0.75 -9.74
N GLU A 46 19.65 -1.38 -8.57
CA GLU A 46 18.93 -2.62 -8.22
C GLU A 46 17.79 -2.34 -7.23
N TRP A 47 16.73 -3.14 -7.28
CA TRP A 47 15.69 -3.16 -6.23
C TRP A 47 15.39 -4.58 -5.81
N TYR A 48 14.94 -4.73 -4.57
CA TYR A 48 14.61 -6.00 -3.96
C TYR A 48 13.28 -5.86 -3.23
N MET A 49 12.50 -6.93 -3.18
CA MET A 49 11.21 -6.94 -2.48
C MET A 49 11.31 -7.73 -1.17
N PRO A 50 10.76 -7.24 -0.05
CA PRO A 50 10.17 -5.90 0.10
C PRO A 50 11.21 -4.78 -0.05
N LEU A 51 10.78 -3.61 -0.55
CA LEU A 51 11.65 -2.44 -0.66
C LEU A 51 12.14 -2.01 0.73
N ALA A 52 13.39 -1.54 0.81
CA ALA A 52 13.90 -0.93 2.03
C ALA A 52 13.16 0.39 2.34
N PRO A 53 13.06 0.82 3.62
CA PRO A 53 12.37 2.06 3.99
C PRO A 53 12.86 3.30 3.22
N GLN A 54 14.16 3.37 2.94
CA GLN A 54 14.73 4.47 2.16
C GLN A 54 14.29 4.43 0.69
N GLN A 55 14.11 3.26 0.09
CA GLN A 55 13.59 3.12 -1.28
C GLN A 55 12.11 3.48 -1.33
N VAL A 56 11.32 3.07 -0.33
CA VAL A 56 9.92 3.48 -0.19
C VAL A 56 9.81 5.00 -0.10
N LYS A 57 10.66 5.63 0.72
CA LYS A 57 10.73 7.11 0.80
C LYS A 57 11.09 7.73 -0.54
N SER A 58 12.10 7.22 -1.24
CA SER A 58 12.49 7.73 -2.57
C SER A 58 11.34 7.66 -3.59
N VAL A 59 10.55 6.57 -3.58
CA VAL A 59 9.36 6.44 -4.43
C VAL A 59 8.27 7.42 -4.02
N ARG A 60 8.00 7.59 -2.73
CA ARG A 60 7.03 8.60 -2.24
C ARG A 60 7.44 10.01 -2.66
N ASP A 61 8.72 10.36 -2.51
CA ASP A 61 9.24 11.66 -2.95
C ASP A 61 9.12 11.83 -4.46
N ALA A 62 9.31 10.76 -5.25
CA ALA A 62 9.10 10.79 -6.69
C ALA A 62 7.64 10.98 -7.08
N LEU A 63 6.70 10.35 -6.36
CA LEU A 63 5.27 10.59 -6.53
C LEU A 63 4.90 12.05 -6.21
N GLU A 64 5.41 12.62 -5.12
CA GLU A 64 5.14 14.03 -4.79
C GLU A 64 5.71 15.00 -5.81
N ARG A 65 6.95 14.79 -6.27
CA ARG A 65 7.57 15.63 -7.32
C ARG A 65 6.78 15.60 -8.63
N ASN A 66 6.13 14.48 -8.93
CA ASN A 66 5.37 14.29 -10.17
C ASN A 66 3.86 14.38 -9.95
N ALA A 67 3.39 14.97 -8.84
CA ALA A 67 1.97 15.00 -8.47
C ALA A 67 1.03 15.46 -9.60
N PRO A 68 1.34 16.49 -10.42
CA PRO A 68 0.46 16.91 -11.52
C PRO A 68 0.31 15.87 -12.64
N ALA A 69 1.26 14.94 -12.76
CA ALA A 69 1.32 13.92 -13.79
C ALA A 69 0.82 12.54 -13.31
N LEU A 70 0.34 12.42 -12.06
CA LEU A 70 -0.24 11.19 -11.52
C LEU A 70 -1.71 11.03 -11.94
N ASP A 71 -1.95 11.07 -13.25
CA ASP A 71 -3.28 11.06 -13.86
C ASP A 71 -3.69 9.66 -14.38
N GLU A 72 -4.86 9.59 -15.02
CA GLU A 72 -5.38 8.34 -15.60
C GLU A 72 -4.47 7.74 -16.68
N ALA A 73 -3.72 8.57 -17.42
CA ALA A 73 -2.80 8.06 -18.44
C ALA A 73 -1.62 7.34 -17.78
N LEU A 74 -1.07 7.89 -16.70
CA LEU A 74 -0.01 7.24 -15.92
C LEU A 74 -0.49 5.93 -15.30
N LEU A 75 -1.68 5.93 -14.69
CA LEU A 75 -2.24 4.72 -14.08
C LEU A 75 -2.52 3.64 -15.14
N SER A 76 -3.12 4.01 -16.27
CA SER A 76 -3.33 3.11 -17.41
C SER A 76 -2.02 2.45 -17.86
N ASN A 77 -0.94 3.22 -17.97
CA ASN A 77 0.40 2.70 -18.29
C ASN A 77 0.90 1.71 -17.24
N ALA A 78 0.71 1.99 -15.95
CA ALA A 78 1.11 1.08 -14.87
C ALA A 78 0.38 -0.28 -14.97
N PHE A 79 -0.94 -0.28 -15.22
CA PHE A 79 -1.70 -1.52 -15.43
C PHE A 79 -1.24 -2.27 -16.69
N ALA A 80 -0.99 -1.57 -17.79
CA ALA A 80 -0.46 -2.18 -19.01
C ALA A 80 0.91 -2.82 -18.77
N TYR A 81 1.80 -2.15 -18.03
CA TYR A 81 3.12 -2.67 -17.68
C TYR A 81 3.04 -3.87 -16.73
N ILE A 82 2.13 -3.87 -15.76
CA ILE A 82 1.88 -5.03 -14.88
C ILE A 82 1.47 -6.25 -15.71
N LYS A 83 0.51 -6.07 -16.62
CA LYS A 83 0.03 -7.16 -17.48
C LYS A 83 1.18 -7.73 -18.32
N LYS A 84 1.92 -6.85 -19.02
CA LYS A 84 3.04 -7.26 -19.86
C LYS A 84 4.16 -7.94 -19.07
N ALA A 85 4.57 -7.36 -17.95
CA ALA A 85 5.58 -7.94 -17.07
C ALA A 85 5.15 -9.30 -16.52
N GLY A 86 3.86 -9.49 -16.23
CA GLY A 86 3.29 -10.79 -15.86
C GLY A 86 3.37 -11.82 -16.99
N ASP A 87 2.97 -11.43 -18.21
CA ASP A 87 3.07 -12.28 -19.41
C ASP A 87 4.54 -12.70 -19.69
N ASP A 88 5.48 -11.78 -19.46
CA ASP A 88 6.93 -11.99 -19.64
C ASP A 88 7.62 -12.67 -18.43
N ARG A 89 6.88 -12.94 -17.33
CA ARG A 89 7.37 -13.51 -16.05
C ARG A 89 8.46 -12.68 -15.36
N PHE A 90 8.34 -11.36 -15.41
CA PHE A 90 9.15 -10.42 -14.67
C PHE A 90 8.50 -10.07 -13.32
N ASP A 91 8.46 -11.06 -12.43
CA ASP A 91 7.76 -10.98 -11.14
C ASP A 91 8.23 -9.81 -10.26
N SER A 92 9.53 -9.50 -10.27
CA SER A 92 10.09 -8.37 -9.51
C SER A 92 9.62 -7.00 -10.00
N LEU A 93 9.33 -6.87 -11.31
CA LEU A 93 8.80 -5.64 -11.89
C LEU A 93 7.30 -5.52 -11.63
N VAL A 94 6.55 -6.63 -11.69
CA VAL A 94 5.14 -6.69 -11.28
C VAL A 94 4.99 -6.22 -9.83
N ALA A 95 5.80 -6.77 -8.93
CA ALA A 95 5.78 -6.41 -7.50
C ALA A 95 6.14 -4.93 -7.27
N LEU A 96 7.12 -4.40 -8.02
CA LEU A 96 7.48 -2.99 -7.92
C LEU A 96 6.34 -2.08 -8.40
N LEU A 97 5.73 -2.37 -9.55
CA LEU A 97 4.59 -1.61 -10.07
C LEU A 97 3.40 -1.64 -9.12
N GLN A 98 3.10 -2.79 -8.51
CA GLN A 98 2.07 -2.91 -7.48
C GLN A 98 2.39 -2.06 -6.25
N LYS A 99 3.64 -2.07 -5.76
CA LYS A 99 4.05 -1.19 -4.65
C LYS A 99 3.94 0.29 -5.02
N VAL A 100 4.26 0.70 -6.25
CA VAL A 100 4.03 2.08 -6.72
C VAL A 100 2.55 2.45 -6.69
N LEU A 101 1.65 1.56 -7.16
CA LEU A 101 0.20 1.79 -7.10
C LEU A 101 -0.33 1.87 -5.66
N GLN A 102 0.20 1.06 -4.74
CA GLN A 102 -0.11 1.15 -3.31
C GLN A 102 0.33 2.50 -2.72
N LEU A 103 1.56 2.93 -3.00
CA LEU A 103 2.07 4.23 -2.53
C LEU A 103 1.32 5.42 -3.14
N TYR A 104 0.87 5.29 -4.40
CA TYR A 104 -0.05 6.24 -5.03
C TYR A 104 -1.39 6.30 -4.28
N ALA A 105 -2.00 5.15 -3.97
CA ALA A 105 -3.26 5.09 -3.22
C ALA A 105 -3.13 5.74 -1.84
N ALA A 106 -2.10 5.36 -1.09
CA ALA A 106 -1.78 5.93 0.22
C ALA A 106 -1.64 7.46 0.16
N ARG A 107 -1.03 7.99 -0.90
CA ARG A 107 -0.92 9.44 -1.14
C ARG A 107 -2.29 10.07 -1.43
N ALA A 108 -3.05 9.50 -2.35
CA ALA A 108 -4.32 10.06 -2.80
C ALA A 108 -5.40 10.06 -1.69
N LEU A 109 -5.33 9.07 -0.79
CA LEU A 109 -6.30 8.86 0.28
C LEU A 109 -5.99 9.64 1.57
N ARG A 110 -4.91 10.42 1.60
CA ARG A 110 -4.58 11.28 2.75
C ARG A 110 -5.71 12.28 2.97
N GLY A 111 -6.38 12.17 4.12
CA GLY A 111 -7.34 13.17 4.59
C GLY A 111 -6.66 14.28 5.39
N PRO A 112 -7.34 15.42 5.61
CA PRO A 112 -6.85 16.52 6.43
C PRO A 112 -6.95 16.24 7.94
N GLU A 113 -7.77 15.28 8.36
CA GLU A 113 -7.97 14.96 9.78
C GLU A 113 -6.69 14.35 10.37
N ALA A 114 -6.22 14.91 11.49
CA ALA A 114 -5.02 14.46 12.19
C ALA A 114 -5.32 13.77 13.54
N GLU A 115 -6.54 13.92 14.05
CA GLU A 115 -6.95 13.42 15.37
C GLU A 115 -8.19 12.52 15.24
N GLY A 116 -8.49 11.79 16.31
CA GLY A 116 -9.64 10.90 16.37
C GLY A 116 -9.50 9.67 15.46
N VAL A 117 -10.64 9.04 15.18
CA VAL A 117 -10.71 7.81 14.39
C VAL A 117 -10.32 8.08 12.93
N GLU A 118 -10.76 9.19 12.37
CA GLU A 118 -10.40 9.65 11.03
C GLU A 118 -8.91 9.96 10.91
N GLY A 119 -8.32 10.61 11.92
CA GLY A 119 -6.88 10.85 11.99
C GLY A 119 -6.07 9.57 12.04
N PHE A 120 -6.50 8.60 12.86
CA PHE A 120 -5.87 7.28 12.88
C PHE A 120 -6.05 6.52 11.56
N LEU A 121 -7.22 6.59 10.93
CA LEU A 121 -7.43 5.98 9.61
C LEU A 121 -6.48 6.60 8.57
N ASN A 122 -6.29 7.92 8.60
CA ASN A 122 -5.33 8.62 7.73
C ASN A 122 -3.89 8.17 7.99
N GLU A 123 -3.50 8.01 9.26
CA GLU A 123 -2.19 7.44 9.65
C GLU A 123 -2.01 6.03 9.10
N LEU A 124 -3.00 5.16 9.33
CA LEU A 124 -2.95 3.75 8.91
C LEU A 124 -2.85 3.61 7.39
N VAL A 125 -3.70 4.32 6.65
CA VAL A 125 -3.72 4.33 5.17
C VAL A 125 -2.40 4.88 4.60
N TYR A 126 -1.71 5.76 5.33
CA TYR A 126 -0.44 6.29 4.86
C TYR A 126 0.76 5.43 5.25
N ALA A 127 0.68 4.71 6.36
CA ALA A 127 1.69 3.77 6.84
C ALA A 127 1.93 2.62 5.86
N GLU A 128 3.08 1.96 5.98
CA GLU A 128 3.35 0.77 5.20
C GLU A 128 2.51 -0.41 5.67
N GLU A 129 2.17 -1.29 4.74
CA GLU A 129 1.29 -2.44 4.92
C GLU A 129 1.82 -3.41 5.99
N ALA A 130 3.14 -3.42 6.19
CA ALA A 130 3.81 -4.21 7.22
C ALA A 130 3.53 -3.69 8.64
N ASP A 131 3.24 -2.40 8.79
CA ASP A 131 3.05 -1.74 10.09
C ASP A 131 1.58 -1.73 10.53
N TRP A 132 0.63 -1.95 9.63
CA TRP A 132 -0.80 -1.85 9.91
C TRP A 132 -1.25 -2.71 11.09
N ASP A 133 -0.76 -3.96 11.18
CA ASP A 133 -1.11 -4.88 12.26
C ASP A 133 -0.59 -4.39 13.63
N GLY A 134 0.60 -3.77 13.65
CA GLY A 134 1.15 -3.14 14.85
C GLY A 134 0.32 -1.93 15.29
N LEU A 135 0.04 -1.03 14.35
CA LEU A 135 -0.73 0.19 14.58
C LEU A 135 -2.15 -0.11 15.08
N LEU A 136 -2.88 -0.98 14.39
CA LEU A 136 -4.23 -1.40 14.78
C LEU A 136 -4.23 -1.99 16.19
N ARG A 137 -3.33 -2.95 16.47
CA ARG A 137 -3.26 -3.58 17.80
C ARG A 137 -2.98 -2.56 18.90
N ALA A 138 -2.06 -1.62 18.68
CA ALA A 138 -1.73 -0.60 19.67
C ALA A 138 -2.95 0.28 20.01
N ARG A 139 -3.65 0.80 19.00
CA ARG A 139 -4.82 1.68 19.20
C ARG A 139 -6.01 0.95 19.81
N ILE A 140 -6.24 -0.31 19.42
CA ILE A 140 -7.29 -1.15 19.99
C ILE A 140 -7.01 -1.44 21.46
N ALA A 141 -5.78 -1.82 21.80
CA ALA A 141 -5.39 -2.13 23.18
C ALA A 141 -5.46 -0.90 24.10
N ALA A 142 -5.18 0.29 23.56
CA ALA A 142 -5.33 1.55 24.28
C ALA A 142 -6.81 1.99 24.45
N GLY A 143 -7.76 1.32 23.77
CA GLY A 143 -9.17 1.73 23.78
C GLY A 143 -9.44 3.03 23.02
N GLU A 144 -8.48 3.50 22.22
CA GLU A 144 -8.57 4.75 21.44
C GLU A 144 -9.48 4.60 20.22
N VAL A 145 -9.64 3.36 19.73
CA VAL A 145 -10.50 3.04 18.58
C VAL A 145 -11.37 1.82 18.87
N ALA A 146 -12.67 1.98 18.63
CA ALA A 146 -13.64 0.88 18.66
C ALA A 146 -13.96 0.41 17.23
N GLU A 147 -14.27 -0.88 17.06
CA GLU A 147 -14.53 -1.47 15.75
C GLU A 147 -15.61 -0.71 14.97
N ALA A 148 -16.75 -0.42 15.61
CA ALA A 148 -17.86 0.27 14.97
C ALA A 148 -17.45 1.66 14.42
N GLY A 149 -16.77 2.46 15.25
CA GLY A 149 -16.32 3.80 14.83
C GLY A 149 -15.27 3.75 13.72
N PHE A 150 -14.31 2.83 13.82
CA PHE A 150 -13.29 2.65 12.79
C PHE A 150 -13.90 2.20 11.45
N MET A 151 -14.83 1.24 11.48
CA MET A 151 -15.52 0.76 10.27
C MET A 151 -16.40 1.84 9.64
N GLU A 152 -17.07 2.67 10.46
CA GLU A 152 -17.84 3.80 9.95
C GLU A 152 -16.95 4.83 9.25
N ALA A 153 -15.81 5.21 9.86
CA ALA A 153 -14.85 6.13 9.24
C ALA A 153 -14.27 5.57 7.93
N LEU A 154 -13.95 4.28 7.90
CA LEU A 154 -13.46 3.61 6.70
C LEU A 154 -14.51 3.54 5.60
N GLN A 155 -15.76 3.23 5.94
CA GLN A 155 -16.87 3.21 5.00
C GLN A 155 -17.10 4.60 4.39
N LYS A 156 -17.09 5.67 5.19
CA LYS A 156 -17.19 7.05 4.68
C LYS A 156 -16.09 7.37 3.68
N LYS A 157 -14.83 6.96 3.97
CA LYS A 157 -13.70 7.17 3.06
C LYS A 157 -13.86 6.36 1.75
N MET A 158 -14.36 5.13 1.84
CA MET A 158 -14.68 4.30 0.67
C MET A 158 -15.77 4.94 -0.19
N GLU A 159 -16.87 5.40 0.41
CA GLU A 159 -17.97 6.08 -0.28
C GLU A 159 -17.49 7.36 -0.95
N ALA A 160 -16.69 8.18 -0.26
CA ALA A 160 -16.09 9.39 -0.83
C ALA A 160 -15.19 9.07 -2.04
N THR A 161 -14.42 7.98 -1.98
CA THR A 161 -13.57 7.53 -3.10
C THR A 161 -14.41 7.09 -4.30
N VAL A 162 -15.46 6.29 -4.06
CA VAL A 162 -16.32 5.77 -5.13
C VAL A 162 -17.15 6.88 -5.77
N LEU A 163 -17.69 7.81 -4.98
CA LEU A 163 -18.53 8.90 -5.48
C LEU A 163 -17.73 10.09 -6.02
N GLY A 164 -16.50 10.30 -5.55
CA GLY A 164 -15.66 11.43 -5.90
C GLY A 164 -14.81 11.23 -7.16
N LEU A 165 -14.70 9.99 -7.66
CA LEU A 165 -13.91 9.66 -8.84
C LEU A 165 -14.79 9.16 -9.98
N GLN A 166 -14.32 9.31 -11.22
CA GLN A 166 -15.03 8.77 -12.38
C GLN A 166 -15.20 7.26 -12.23
N SER A 167 -16.44 6.78 -12.36
CA SER A 167 -16.75 5.36 -12.27
C SER A 167 -15.95 4.55 -13.29
N GLY A 168 -15.28 3.50 -12.82
CA GLY A 168 -14.43 2.63 -13.65
C GLY A 168 -13.06 3.21 -14.00
N SER A 169 -12.70 4.39 -13.48
CA SER A 169 -11.35 4.95 -13.62
C SER A 169 -10.31 4.09 -12.92
N TYR A 170 -9.06 4.16 -13.38
CA TYR A 170 -7.96 3.47 -12.73
C TYR A 170 -7.70 4.02 -11.33
N ALA A 171 -7.83 5.34 -11.12
CA ALA A 171 -7.69 5.96 -9.81
C ALA A 171 -8.72 5.39 -8.82
N GLN A 172 -9.99 5.31 -9.23
CA GLN A 172 -11.05 4.74 -8.40
C GLN A 172 -10.76 3.28 -8.06
N ARG A 173 -10.35 2.48 -9.06
CA ARG A 173 -10.03 1.06 -8.86
C ARG A 173 -8.90 0.87 -7.85
N VAL A 174 -7.77 1.55 -8.05
CA VAL A 174 -6.58 1.42 -7.20
C VAL A 174 -6.88 1.83 -5.76
N GLN A 175 -7.55 2.97 -5.58
CA GLN A 175 -7.89 3.46 -4.23
C GLN A 175 -8.94 2.58 -3.53
N ALA A 176 -9.95 2.09 -4.25
CA ALA A 176 -10.96 1.21 -3.68
C ALA A 176 -10.40 -0.18 -3.32
N GLU A 177 -9.54 -0.76 -4.16
CA GLU A 177 -8.86 -2.03 -3.84
C GLU A 177 -7.96 -1.87 -2.61
N TYR A 178 -7.25 -0.74 -2.48
CA TYR A 178 -6.42 -0.43 -1.32
C TYR A 178 -7.25 -0.33 -0.03
N LEU A 179 -8.35 0.44 -0.04
CA LEU A 179 -9.22 0.58 1.12
C LEU A 179 -9.91 -0.74 1.51
N LYS A 180 -10.21 -1.63 0.54
CA LYS A 180 -10.73 -2.98 0.83
C LYS A 180 -9.71 -3.86 1.55
N GLU A 181 -8.43 -3.72 1.21
CA GLU A 181 -7.37 -4.43 1.92
C GLU A 181 -7.23 -3.90 3.36
N VAL A 182 -7.28 -2.58 3.55
CA VAL A 182 -7.31 -1.95 4.88
C VAL A 182 -8.50 -2.47 5.70
N GLU A 183 -9.69 -2.54 5.08
CA GLU A 183 -10.90 -3.07 5.71
C GLU A 183 -10.71 -4.52 6.18
N ALA A 184 -10.25 -5.39 5.28
CA ALA A 184 -10.04 -6.80 5.59
C ALA A 184 -9.08 -6.98 6.77
N ARG A 185 -7.93 -6.31 6.73
CA ARG A 185 -6.92 -6.41 7.79
C ARG A 185 -7.37 -5.78 9.11
N ALA A 186 -8.13 -4.69 9.06
CA ALA A 186 -8.74 -4.09 10.25
C ALA A 186 -9.75 -5.03 10.91
N ARG A 187 -10.66 -5.65 10.13
CA ARG A 187 -11.61 -6.64 10.64
C ARG A 187 -10.91 -7.80 11.33
N ASP A 188 -9.84 -8.31 10.73
CA ASP A 188 -9.03 -9.38 11.32
C ASP A 188 -8.33 -8.93 12.61
N ALA A 189 -7.87 -7.69 12.71
CA ALA A 189 -7.27 -7.15 13.93
C ALA A 189 -8.30 -7.03 15.07
N PHE A 190 -9.48 -6.47 14.82
CA PHE A 190 -10.55 -6.37 15.81
C PHE A 190 -11.03 -7.74 16.28
N LYS A 191 -11.22 -8.68 15.35
CA LYS A 191 -11.60 -10.08 15.67
C LYS A 191 -10.57 -10.74 16.59
N ARG A 192 -9.27 -10.58 16.32
CA ARG A 192 -8.19 -11.10 17.16
C ARG A 192 -8.19 -10.48 18.55
N ALA A 193 -8.40 -9.17 18.65
CA ALA A 193 -8.48 -8.47 19.94
C ALA A 193 -9.66 -8.94 20.79
N ALA A 194 -10.85 -9.10 20.19
CA ALA A 194 -12.04 -9.62 20.88
C ALA A 194 -11.83 -11.06 21.38
N GLY A 195 -11.19 -11.92 20.57
CA GLY A 195 -10.85 -13.29 20.98
C GLY A 195 -9.85 -13.35 22.15
N ALA A 196 -8.85 -12.45 22.17
CA ALA A 196 -7.89 -12.35 23.27
C ALA A 196 -8.55 -11.89 24.58
N ALA A 197 -9.49 -10.94 24.50
CA ALA A 197 -10.26 -10.49 25.67
C ALA A 197 -11.11 -11.62 26.27
N ALA A 198 -11.80 -12.41 25.43
CA ALA A 198 -12.61 -13.54 25.88
C ALA A 198 -11.78 -14.67 26.54
N GLY A 199 -10.55 -14.90 26.08
CA GLY A 199 -9.64 -15.92 26.63
C GLY A 199 -8.99 -15.55 27.97
N SER A 200 -8.84 -14.26 28.28
CA SER A 200 -8.21 -13.79 29.52
C SER A 200 -9.15 -13.73 30.73
N GLY A 201 -10.47 -13.80 30.52
CA GLY A 201 -11.49 -13.77 31.58
C GLY A 201 -11.83 -15.11 32.24
N GLY A 202 -11.22 -16.23 31.80
CA GLY A 202 -11.59 -17.59 32.24
C GLY A 202 -10.77 -18.22 33.38
N GLY A 203 -9.81 -17.50 33.97
CA GLY A 203 -8.79 -18.09 34.87
C GLY A 203 -8.94 -17.82 36.37
N GLY A 204 -10.08 -17.31 36.86
CA GLY A 204 -10.21 -16.82 38.24
C GLY A 204 -11.45 -17.33 38.96
N GLY A 205 -11.55 -18.64 39.23
CA GLY A 205 -12.65 -19.16 40.05
C GLY A 205 -12.46 -20.62 40.43
N GLY A 206 -11.95 -20.88 41.63
CA GLY A 206 -12.03 -22.21 42.26
C GLY A 206 -10.84 -22.56 43.13
N GLY A 207 -10.91 -22.22 44.43
CA GLY A 207 -9.92 -22.72 45.40
C GLY A 207 -9.97 -22.08 46.79
N GLY A 208 -11.13 -21.57 47.22
CA GLY A 208 -11.36 -21.13 48.60
C GLY A 208 -12.53 -21.90 49.20
N GLY A 209 -12.24 -22.82 50.11
CA GLY A 209 -13.21 -23.61 50.87
C GLY A 209 -12.43 -24.71 51.58
N ALA A 210 -11.95 -24.52 52.81
CA ALA A 210 -12.66 -24.38 54.07
C ALA A 210 -12.24 -25.57 54.94
N ALA A 211 -11.85 -25.23 56.16
CA ALA A 211 -11.49 -26.12 57.24
C ALA A 211 -12.52 -27.23 57.47
N GLU A 212 -12.07 -28.41 57.90
CA GLU A 212 -12.70 -29.15 58.99
C GLU A 212 -11.74 -30.22 59.55
N GLN A 213 -11.50 -30.09 60.86
CA GLN A 213 -11.15 -31.10 61.89
C GLN A 213 -9.79 -31.81 61.84
#